data_AF-A0AAD6T6H5-F1
#
_entry.id   AF-A0AAD6T6H5-F1
#
_cell.length_a   1.000
_cell.length_b   1.000
_cell.length_c   1.000
_cell.angle_alpha   90.00
_cell.angle_beta   90.00
_cell.angle_gamma   90.00
#
_symmetry.space_group_name_H-M   'P 1'
#
loop_
_entity.id
_entity.type
_entity.pdbx_description
1 polymer ?
#
loop_
_entity_poly.entity_id
_entity_poly.type
_entity_poly.pdbx_seq_one_letter_code
_entity_poly.pdbx_strand_id
1 'polypeptide(L)'
;MADLQLWLDEIDVRETTMGRKNWKFCVAGEEENISDELVVRIQGMMTKNNLVPRNVQSCSPAKAQFLSQSIEICGGSSLTFGVSISKLDSVHDRFEQQLAGVDVIPMADSRDPMSDTFAASNRIFTLTSDVPNKQDNTFQDGVDSTGLLHKLTRSDYIHAPENVVQYFRKKSASGTGMAYYVLFFPGGFKVGDIVEVHVSFVVVAITLSKVKVTTHLQAVTLISSKWSNNTTMARAAAAVKRIGRPAIRKRVGYSMEDKNEARKHKKRRYEPPDANGDLRNMQE
;
A
#
# COMPACT_ATOMS: atom_id res chain seq x y z
N MET A 1 27.93 0.88 -21.91
CA MET A 1 28.71 1.69 -20.95
C MET A 1 28.73 3.17 -21.33
N ALA A 2 28.84 3.55 -22.61
CA ALA A 2 28.77 4.96 -23.04
C ALA A 2 27.41 5.66 -22.78
N ASP A 3 26.29 4.96 -22.93
CA ASP A 3 24.92 5.52 -22.73
C ASP A 3 24.58 5.90 -21.28
N LEU A 4 25.36 5.43 -20.30
CA LEU A 4 25.05 5.53 -18.87
C LEU A 4 25.78 6.67 -18.16
N GLN A 5 26.96 7.02 -18.65
CA GLN A 5 27.74 8.13 -18.14
C GLN A 5 27.12 9.47 -18.58
N LEU A 6 26.58 9.52 -19.80
CA LEU A 6 25.79 10.65 -20.29
C LEU A 6 24.58 10.98 -19.40
N TRP A 7 23.89 9.97 -18.84
CA TRP A 7 22.64 10.18 -18.10
C TRP A 7 22.86 10.74 -16.69
N LEU A 8 24.01 10.49 -16.05
CA LEU A 8 24.33 11.05 -14.73
C LEU A 8 24.83 12.50 -14.81
N ASP A 9 25.42 12.89 -15.94
CA ASP A 9 25.96 14.24 -16.14
C ASP A 9 24.88 15.31 -16.32
N GLU A 10 23.68 14.91 -16.76
CA GLU A 10 22.49 15.78 -16.89
C GLU A 10 21.68 15.93 -15.59
N ILE A 11 22.07 15.23 -14.52
CA ILE A 11 21.38 15.25 -13.24
C ILE A 11 21.95 16.34 -12.33
N ASP A 12 21.05 17.24 -11.92
CA ASP A 12 21.32 18.33 -10.98
C ASP A 12 20.74 17.99 -9.59
N VAL A 13 21.36 18.51 -8.53
CA VAL A 13 20.86 18.38 -7.16
C VAL A 13 20.43 19.74 -6.66
N ARG A 14 19.14 19.85 -6.34
CA ARG A 14 18.56 21.10 -5.87
C ARG A 14 18.06 20.98 -4.45
N GLU A 15 18.42 21.97 -3.64
CA GLU A 15 17.81 22.18 -2.34
C GLU A 15 16.34 22.55 -2.55
N THR A 16 15.44 21.86 -1.87
CA THR A 16 14.04 22.29 -1.80
C THR A 16 13.82 22.97 -0.46
N THR A 17 13.31 24.20 -0.50
CA THR A 17 13.09 25.07 0.66
C THR A 17 11.77 24.80 1.37
N MET A 18 11.10 23.68 1.07
CA MET A 18 9.83 23.32 1.70
C MET A 18 10.07 22.65 3.06
N GLY A 19 10.26 23.50 4.09
CA GLY A 19 10.38 23.09 5.48
C GLY A 19 11.81 22.77 5.88
N ARG A 20 12.06 21.53 6.33
CA ARG A 20 13.42 21.08 6.65
C ARG A 20 14.23 20.95 5.37
N LYS A 21 15.50 21.40 5.42
CA LYS A 21 16.45 21.27 4.32
C LYS A 21 16.48 19.83 3.80
N ASN A 22 16.08 19.69 2.55
CA ASN A 22 16.15 18.45 1.82
C ASN A 22 16.59 18.74 0.38
N TRP A 23 17.22 17.77 -0.26
CA TRP A 23 17.68 17.90 -1.64
C TRP A 23 17.06 16.81 -2.49
N LYS A 24 16.77 17.13 -3.74
CA LYS A 24 16.22 16.21 -4.74
C LYS A 24 17.09 16.17 -5.97
N PHE A 25 17.10 15.04 -6.66
CA PHE A 25 17.58 14.99 -8.03
C PHE A 25 16.56 15.61 -8.97
N CYS A 26 17.06 16.49 -9.83
CA CYS A 26 16.30 17.16 -10.86
C CYS A 26 16.95 16.93 -12.23
N VAL A 27 16.11 16.88 -13.26
CA VAL A 27 16.52 16.91 -14.66
C VAL A 27 16.00 18.19 -15.30
N ALA A 28 16.65 18.66 -16.37
CA ALA A 28 16.15 19.80 -17.12
C ALA A 28 14.73 19.49 -17.62
N GLY A 29 13.78 20.39 -17.31
CA GLY A 29 12.41 20.27 -17.78
C GLY A 29 12.28 20.66 -19.24
N GLU A 30 11.10 20.43 -19.82
CA GLU A 30 10.80 20.82 -21.21
C GLU A 30 10.76 22.36 -21.39
N GLU A 31 10.47 23.10 -20.33
CA GLU A 31 10.45 24.56 -20.31
C GLU A 31 11.73 25.15 -19.72
N GLU A 32 12.23 26.24 -20.30
CA GLU A 32 13.38 26.98 -19.77
C GLU A 32 13.12 27.43 -18.32
N ASN A 33 14.06 27.11 -17.43
CA ASN A 33 14.02 27.36 -15.98
C ASN A 33 13.06 26.49 -15.15
N ILE A 34 12.39 25.50 -15.75
CA ILE A 34 11.69 24.46 -15.01
C ILE A 34 12.57 23.23 -14.94
N SER A 35 12.55 22.53 -13.81
CA SER A 35 13.28 21.27 -13.66
C SER A 35 12.38 20.26 -12.99
N ASP A 36 12.35 19.08 -13.59
CA ASP A 36 11.48 18.00 -13.16
C ASP A 36 12.20 17.13 -12.14
N GLU A 37 11.46 16.61 -11.17
CA GLU A 37 11.98 15.63 -10.22
C GLU A 37 12.38 14.36 -10.97
N LEU A 38 13.58 13.84 -10.70
CA LEU A 38 14.04 12.60 -11.28
C LEU A 38 13.25 11.41 -10.72
N VAL A 39 12.51 10.74 -11.59
CA VAL A 39 11.73 9.55 -11.25
C VAL A 39 12.27 8.34 -12.00
N VAL A 40 12.77 7.36 -11.26
CA VAL A 40 13.25 6.08 -11.82
C VAL A 40 12.17 5.01 -11.74
N ARG A 41 12.15 4.10 -12.72
CA ARG A 41 11.19 3.01 -12.82
C ARG A 41 11.92 1.67 -12.61
N ILE A 42 11.49 0.91 -11.61
CA ILE A 42 12.11 -0.37 -11.25
C ILE A 42 11.04 -1.46 -11.27
N GLN A 43 11.27 -2.53 -12.02
CA GLN A 43 10.36 -3.68 -12.08
C GLN A 43 10.85 -4.81 -11.19
N GLY A 44 9.94 -5.43 -10.44
CA GLY A 44 10.27 -6.56 -9.59
C GLY A 44 9.03 -7.28 -9.08
N MET A 45 9.26 -8.39 -8.37
CA MET A 45 8.20 -9.12 -7.69
C MET A 45 8.02 -8.57 -6.28
N MET A 46 6.80 -8.22 -5.91
CA MET A 46 6.47 -7.70 -4.58
C MET A 46 6.67 -8.76 -3.50
N THR A 47 7.52 -8.49 -2.51
CA THR A 47 7.77 -9.37 -1.36
C THR A 47 7.02 -8.93 -0.12
N LYS A 48 6.89 -7.60 0.08
CA LYS A 48 6.14 -6.99 1.19
C LYS A 48 5.47 -5.70 0.75
N ASN A 49 4.39 -5.32 1.41
CA ASN A 49 3.75 -4.04 1.18
C ASN A 49 2.93 -3.53 2.38
N ASN A 50 2.84 -2.21 2.47
CA ASN A 50 1.97 -1.44 3.35
C ASN A 50 1.30 -0.31 2.54
N LEU A 51 0.73 -0.62 1.38
CA LEU A 51 0.11 0.39 0.49
C LEU A 51 -1.22 0.91 1.03
N VAL A 52 -1.96 0.06 1.75
CA VAL A 52 -3.09 0.43 2.59
C VAL A 52 -2.61 0.32 4.04
N PRO A 53 -2.32 1.45 4.71
CA PRO A 53 -1.73 1.45 6.04
C PRO A 53 -2.64 0.73 7.04
N ARG A 54 -2.18 -0.40 7.59
CA ARG A 54 -3.02 -1.25 8.46
C ARG A 54 -3.00 -0.82 9.94
N ASN A 55 -1.96 -0.11 10.36
CA ASN A 55 -1.70 0.22 11.77
C ASN A 55 -2.31 1.57 12.20
N VAL A 56 -3.20 2.15 11.39
CA VAL A 56 -3.78 3.48 11.64
C VAL A 56 -4.65 3.47 12.90
N GLN A 57 -5.38 2.38 13.15
CA GLN A 57 -6.27 2.24 14.33
C GLN A 57 -5.52 2.41 15.66
N SER A 58 -4.28 1.93 15.73
CA SER A 58 -3.41 2.00 16.92
C SER A 58 -2.48 3.22 16.92
N CYS A 59 -2.54 4.06 15.88
CA CYS A 59 -1.66 5.20 15.74
C CYS A 59 -2.20 6.36 16.58
N SER A 60 -1.40 6.85 17.53
CA SER A 60 -1.71 8.10 18.21
C SER A 60 -1.46 9.28 17.26
N PRO A 61 -2.18 10.42 17.41
CA PRO A 61 -1.95 11.61 16.58
C PRO A 61 -0.48 12.05 16.54
N ALA A 62 0.22 12.02 17.68
CA ALA A 62 1.65 12.36 17.75
C ALA A 62 2.57 11.45 16.92
N LYS A 63 2.12 10.23 16.59
CA LYS A 63 2.85 9.26 15.76
C LYS A 63 2.41 9.27 14.29
N ALA A 64 1.44 10.09 13.91
CA ALA A 64 0.92 10.14 12.54
C ALA A 64 2.02 10.47 11.51
N GLN A 65 2.99 11.33 11.85
CA GLN A 65 4.16 11.65 11.01
C GLN A 65 5.01 10.43 10.58
N PHE A 66 4.92 9.32 11.30
CA PHE A 66 5.67 8.10 11.00
C PHE A 66 4.86 7.11 10.16
N LEU A 67 3.60 7.43 9.84
CA LEU A 67 2.81 6.61 8.92
C LEU A 67 3.33 6.78 7.49
N SER A 68 3.56 5.65 6.83
CA SER A 68 4.06 5.61 5.47
C SER A 68 3.39 4.51 4.66
N GLN A 69 3.28 4.75 3.37
CA GLN A 69 3.00 3.74 2.37
C GLN A 69 4.33 3.18 1.89
N SER A 70 4.47 1.85 1.91
CA SER A 70 5.74 1.22 1.55
C SER A 70 5.57 -0.04 0.72
N ILE A 71 6.61 -0.34 -0.04
CA ILE A 71 6.72 -1.53 -0.87
C ILE A 71 8.14 -2.08 -0.81
N GLU A 72 8.24 -3.40 -0.83
CA GLU A 72 9.50 -4.13 -1.03
C GLU A 72 9.32 -5.05 -2.24
N ILE A 73 10.28 -5.00 -3.17
CA ILE A 73 10.33 -5.84 -4.36
C ILE A 73 11.66 -6.60 -4.42
N CYS A 74 11.67 -7.75 -5.10
CA CYS A 74 12.89 -8.50 -5.40
C CYS A 74 13.01 -8.85 -6.89
N GLY A 75 14.24 -9.07 -7.33
CA GLY A 75 14.55 -9.39 -8.72
C GLY A 75 14.41 -10.87 -9.09
N GLY A 76 14.39 -11.77 -8.11
CA GLY A 76 14.38 -13.22 -8.36
C GLY A 76 15.53 -13.69 -9.26
N SER A 77 16.73 -13.16 -9.03
CA SER A 77 17.93 -13.36 -9.86
C SER A 77 17.87 -12.76 -11.28
N SER A 78 16.93 -11.85 -11.55
CA SER A 78 16.90 -11.10 -12.81
C SER A 78 18.13 -10.20 -12.95
N LEU A 79 18.85 -10.37 -14.07
CA LEU A 79 19.99 -9.53 -14.42
C LEU A 79 19.61 -8.05 -14.53
N THR A 80 18.44 -7.73 -15.10
CA THR A 80 18.00 -6.34 -15.26
C THR A 80 17.70 -5.68 -13.91
N PHE A 81 17.18 -6.45 -12.97
CA PHE A 81 16.97 -5.98 -11.60
C PHE A 81 18.32 -5.75 -10.92
N GLY A 82 19.24 -6.74 -10.97
CA GLY A 82 20.58 -6.60 -10.40
C GLY A 82 21.33 -5.37 -10.92
N VAL A 83 21.30 -5.14 -12.24
CA VAL A 83 21.87 -3.94 -12.87
C VAL A 83 21.16 -2.65 -12.40
N SER A 84 19.85 -2.68 -12.18
CA SER A 84 19.12 -1.51 -11.68
C SER A 84 19.52 -1.19 -10.23
N ILE A 85 19.68 -2.22 -9.39
CA ILE A 85 20.09 -2.06 -7.99
C ILE A 85 21.54 -1.63 -7.88
N SER A 86 22.46 -2.19 -8.67
CA SER A 86 23.87 -1.77 -8.65
C SER A 86 24.05 -0.31 -9.06
N LYS A 87 23.15 0.22 -9.91
CA LYS A 87 23.16 1.65 -10.30
C LYS A 87 22.65 2.58 -9.20
N LEU A 88 21.95 2.07 -8.19
CA LEU A 88 21.55 2.88 -7.04
C LEU A 88 22.74 3.33 -6.21
N ASP A 89 23.85 2.57 -6.24
CA ASP A 89 25.07 2.99 -5.57
C ASP A 89 25.66 4.22 -6.29
N SER A 90 25.59 4.29 -7.63
CA SER A 90 26.00 5.50 -8.38
C SER A 90 25.16 6.74 -8.09
N VAL A 91 23.89 6.55 -7.72
CA VAL A 91 23.00 7.64 -7.26
C VAL A 91 23.46 8.20 -5.91
N HIS A 92 23.93 7.33 -5.01
CA HIS A 92 24.52 7.74 -3.73
C HIS A 92 25.86 8.45 -3.95
N ASP A 93 26.75 7.89 -4.77
CA ASP A 93 28.05 8.49 -5.10
C ASP A 93 27.90 9.92 -5.64
N ARG A 94 26.87 10.17 -6.46
CA ARG A 94 26.60 11.50 -7.02
C ARG A 94 26.20 12.52 -5.95
N PHE A 95 25.40 12.12 -4.96
CA PHE A 95 25.07 12.99 -3.83
C PHE A 95 26.30 13.31 -2.98
N GLU A 96 27.16 12.33 -2.75
CA GLU A 96 28.40 12.52 -1.99
C GLU A 96 29.34 13.53 -2.70
N GLN A 97 29.43 13.44 -4.03
CA GLN A 97 30.22 14.40 -4.83
C GLN A 97 29.66 15.82 -4.79
N GLN A 98 28.33 15.99 -4.89
CA GLN A 98 27.70 17.31 -4.95
C GLN A 98 27.51 17.98 -3.59
N LEU A 99 27.40 17.20 -2.50
CA LEU A 99 27.27 17.71 -1.13
C LEU A 99 28.61 17.69 -0.39
N ALA A 100 29.70 18.07 -1.08
CA ALA A 100 31.06 18.04 -0.56
C ALA A 100 31.15 18.69 0.85
N GLY A 101 31.75 17.96 1.79
CA GLY A 101 31.89 18.39 3.20
C GLY A 101 30.76 17.98 4.14
N VAL A 102 29.77 17.22 3.66
CA VAL A 102 28.69 16.63 4.45
C VAL A 102 28.81 15.10 4.44
N ASP A 103 28.66 14.46 5.61
CA ASP A 103 28.65 13.00 5.73
C ASP A 103 27.33 12.44 5.16
N VAL A 104 27.41 11.78 4.00
CA VAL A 104 26.26 11.16 3.33
C VAL A 104 26.15 9.69 3.76
N ILE A 105 25.15 9.39 4.61
CA ILE A 105 24.90 8.01 5.04
C ILE A 105 24.65 7.13 3.81
N PRO A 106 25.36 5.99 3.67
CA PRO A 106 25.11 5.02 2.61
C PRO A 106 23.64 4.64 2.51
N MET A 107 23.16 4.45 1.28
CA MET A 107 21.86 3.82 1.04
C MET A 107 21.91 2.33 1.38
N ALA A 108 22.06 1.98 2.65
CA ALA A 108 22.10 0.60 3.11
C ALA A 108 21.49 0.48 4.51
N ASP A 109 20.19 0.19 4.54
CA ASP A 109 19.44 -0.35 5.69
C ASP A 109 18.19 -1.17 5.24
N SER A 110 17.81 -1.15 3.96
CA SER A 110 16.67 -1.93 3.44
C SER A 110 17.05 -3.11 2.54
N ARG A 111 18.33 -3.22 2.14
CA ARG A 111 18.86 -4.37 1.41
C ARG A 111 19.28 -5.41 2.44
N ASP A 112 18.51 -6.47 2.58
CA ASP A 112 18.97 -7.65 3.32
C ASP A 112 20.19 -8.21 2.56
N PRO A 113 21.37 -8.37 3.19
CA PRO A 113 22.58 -8.88 2.54
C PRO A 113 22.39 -10.25 1.90
N MET A 114 21.38 -11.01 2.35
CA MET A 114 21.03 -12.32 1.80
C MET A 114 19.95 -12.26 0.71
N SER A 115 19.30 -11.12 0.47
CA SER A 115 18.26 -11.01 -0.55
C SER A 115 18.32 -9.70 -1.35
N ASP A 116 18.51 -9.86 -2.67
CA ASP A 116 18.44 -8.78 -3.67
C ASP A 116 17.04 -8.16 -3.69
N THR A 117 16.83 -7.23 -2.76
CA THR A 117 15.57 -6.57 -2.48
C THR A 117 15.75 -5.06 -2.59
N PHE A 118 14.65 -4.39 -2.94
CA PHE A 118 14.58 -2.95 -3.01
C PHE A 118 13.32 -2.49 -2.30
N ALA A 119 13.48 -1.56 -1.38
CA ALA A 119 12.37 -0.97 -0.65
C ALA A 119 12.24 0.52 -0.93
N ALA A 120 10.99 0.95 -1.08
CA ALA A 120 10.64 2.36 -1.20
C ALA A 120 9.45 2.68 -0.30
N SER A 121 9.41 3.91 0.21
CA SER A 121 8.30 4.36 1.03
C SER A 121 8.00 5.83 0.80
N ASN A 122 6.79 6.25 1.13
CA ASN A 122 6.40 7.65 1.16
C ASN A 122 5.60 7.90 2.44
N ARG A 123 5.84 9.03 3.10
CA ARG A 123 5.07 9.44 4.27
C ARG A 123 3.66 9.81 3.82
N ILE A 124 2.68 9.46 4.64
CA ILE A 124 1.29 9.85 4.39
C ILE A 124 1.09 11.32 4.75
N PHE A 125 1.80 11.77 5.78
CA PHE A 125 1.59 13.07 6.39
C PHE A 125 2.87 13.88 6.43
N THR A 126 2.71 15.19 6.23
CA THR A 126 3.73 16.21 6.49
C THR A 126 3.21 17.16 7.56
N LEU A 127 4.09 17.67 8.43
CA LEU A 127 3.71 18.69 9.40
C LEU A 127 3.29 19.97 8.69
N THR A 128 2.16 20.57 9.07
CA THR A 128 1.67 21.82 8.49
C THR A 128 2.69 22.96 8.64
N SER A 129 3.48 22.95 9.73
CA SER A 129 4.57 23.91 9.96
C SER A 129 5.69 23.84 8.93
N ASP A 130 5.92 22.66 8.32
CA ASP A 130 7.00 22.45 7.35
C ASP A 130 6.57 22.86 5.93
N VAL A 131 5.26 22.96 5.68
CA VAL A 131 4.70 23.27 4.36
C VAL A 131 3.60 24.33 4.46
N PRO A 132 3.96 25.56 4.87
CA PRO A 132 2.98 26.63 4.98
C PRO A 132 2.33 26.87 3.61
N ASN A 133 1.01 27.07 3.62
CA ASN A 133 0.17 27.34 2.43
C ASN A 133 -0.09 26.14 1.50
N LYS A 134 0.27 24.91 1.87
CA LYS A 134 -0.17 23.73 1.11
C LYS A 134 -1.59 23.30 1.49
N GLN A 135 -2.35 22.89 0.48
CA GLN A 135 -3.68 22.34 0.67
C GLN A 135 -3.61 20.83 0.97
N ASP A 136 -4.52 20.39 1.83
CA ASP A 136 -4.72 18.97 2.13
C ASP A 136 -5.31 18.26 0.90
N ASN A 137 -4.64 17.22 0.43
CA ASN A 137 -5.13 16.41 -0.69
C ASN A 137 -6.07 15.33 -0.17
N THR A 138 -7.08 15.03 -0.99
CA THR A 138 -7.95 13.89 -0.69
C THR A 138 -7.19 12.60 -0.96
N PHE A 139 -7.31 11.63 -0.05
CA PHE A 139 -6.76 10.29 -0.26
C PHE A 139 -7.38 9.64 -1.50
N GLN A 140 -6.55 8.99 -2.31
CA GLN A 140 -7.06 8.15 -3.40
C GLN A 140 -7.98 7.05 -2.84
N ASP A 141 -9.03 6.73 -3.59
CA ASP A 141 -9.96 5.65 -3.26
C ASP A 141 -9.22 4.36 -2.87
N GLY A 142 -9.52 3.89 -1.66
CA GLY A 142 -8.93 2.67 -1.10
C GLY A 142 -7.70 2.83 -0.23
N VAL A 143 -7.07 4.02 -0.24
CA VAL A 143 -5.99 4.32 0.71
C VAL A 143 -6.56 4.47 2.12
N ASP A 144 -7.69 5.17 2.26
CA ASP A 144 -8.38 5.39 3.54
C ASP A 144 -9.80 4.80 3.56
N SER A 145 -9.91 3.48 3.39
CA SER A 145 -11.24 2.81 3.33
C SER A 145 -12.06 2.95 4.62
N THR A 146 -11.45 3.32 5.74
CA THR A 146 -12.10 3.44 7.06
C THR A 146 -12.31 4.89 7.51
N GLY A 147 -11.79 5.88 6.76
CA GLY A 147 -11.82 7.29 7.13
C GLY A 147 -10.92 7.64 8.32
N LEU A 148 -9.99 6.76 8.69
CA LEU A 148 -9.11 6.97 9.84
C LEU A 148 -7.94 7.89 9.50
N LEU A 149 -7.39 7.80 8.29
CA LEU A 149 -6.32 8.70 7.86
C LEU A 149 -6.85 10.13 7.76
N HIS A 150 -8.06 10.32 7.23
CA HIS A 150 -8.71 11.62 7.17
C HIS A 150 -9.04 12.21 8.55
N LYS A 151 -9.20 11.38 9.58
CA LYS A 151 -9.31 11.91 10.97
C LYS A 151 -7.99 12.45 11.49
N LEU A 152 -6.86 11.91 11.02
CA LEU A 152 -5.52 12.36 11.42
C LEU A 152 -5.10 13.65 10.69
N THR A 153 -5.59 13.94 9.47
CA THR A 153 -5.32 15.22 8.78
C THR A 153 -5.89 16.44 9.52
N ARG A 154 -6.83 16.25 10.45
CA ARG A 154 -7.43 17.34 11.24
C ARG A 154 -6.55 17.82 12.41
N SER A 155 -5.31 17.34 12.49
CA SER A 155 -4.33 17.76 13.50
C SER A 155 -3.23 18.60 12.83
N ASP A 156 -2.02 18.67 13.39
CA ASP A 156 -0.89 19.44 12.86
C ASP A 156 -0.28 18.83 11.57
N TYR A 157 -1.04 18.01 10.84
CA TYR A 157 -0.58 17.20 9.72
C TYR A 157 -1.47 17.37 8.49
N ILE A 158 -0.86 17.45 7.31
CA ILE A 158 -1.57 17.47 6.03
C ILE A 158 -1.09 16.34 5.11
N HIS A 159 -1.95 15.90 4.20
CA HIS A 159 -1.59 15.05 3.07
C HIS A 159 -1.20 15.94 1.88
N ALA A 160 0.08 16.33 1.82
CA ALA A 160 0.57 17.22 0.77
C ALA A 160 0.67 16.48 -0.59
N PRO A 161 0.76 17.19 -1.73
CA PRO A 161 0.88 16.55 -3.05
C PRO A 161 2.04 15.55 -3.14
N GLU A 162 3.13 15.81 -2.43
CA GLU A 162 4.29 14.93 -2.37
C GLU A 162 4.00 13.63 -1.62
N ASN A 163 3.03 13.62 -0.71
CA ASN A 163 2.64 12.43 0.03
C ASN A 163 1.76 11.46 -0.78
N VAL A 164 1.32 11.87 -1.97
CA VAL A 164 0.41 11.08 -2.81
C VAL A 164 1.20 9.98 -3.53
N VAL A 165 0.77 8.73 -3.33
CA VAL A 165 1.24 7.57 -4.10
C VAL A 165 0.16 7.18 -5.11
N GLN A 166 0.52 7.12 -6.40
CA GLN A 166 -0.41 6.74 -7.45
C GLN A 166 -0.41 5.22 -7.70
N TYR A 167 -1.59 4.68 -7.99
CA TYR A 167 -1.77 3.24 -8.21
C TYR A 167 -2.37 2.93 -9.56
N PHE A 168 -1.68 2.10 -10.34
CA PHE A 168 -2.10 1.73 -11.69
C PHE A 168 -2.11 0.23 -11.92
N ARG A 169 -2.79 -0.20 -12.98
CA ARG A 169 -2.69 -1.53 -13.55
C ARG A 169 -2.45 -1.41 -15.05
N LYS A 170 -1.46 -2.15 -15.53
CA LYS A 170 -1.23 -2.35 -16.96
C LYS A 170 -2.32 -3.25 -17.52
N LYS A 171 -2.98 -2.79 -18.58
CA LYS A 171 -3.91 -3.56 -19.40
C LYS A 171 -3.39 -3.62 -20.84
N SER A 172 -3.73 -4.68 -21.54
CA SER A 172 -3.46 -4.79 -22.98
C SER A 172 -4.75 -4.52 -23.73
N ALA A 173 -4.69 -3.69 -24.77
CA ALA A 173 -5.78 -3.55 -25.73
C ALA A 173 -5.89 -4.85 -26.54
N SER A 174 -7.09 -5.43 -26.56
CA SER A 174 -7.36 -6.65 -27.34
C SER A 174 -7.09 -6.38 -28.82
N GLY A 175 -6.26 -7.21 -29.44
CA GLY A 175 -6.01 -7.20 -30.89
C GLY A 175 -4.87 -6.30 -31.39
N THR A 176 -4.42 -5.28 -30.64
CA THR A 176 -3.36 -4.36 -31.11
C THR A 176 -2.00 -4.60 -30.45
N GLY A 177 -1.96 -5.36 -29.34
CA GLY A 177 -0.73 -5.55 -28.55
C GLY A 177 -0.31 -4.30 -27.75
N MET A 178 -1.00 -3.18 -27.91
CA MET A 178 -0.72 -1.93 -27.19
C MET A 178 -1.11 -2.05 -25.71
N ALA A 179 -0.24 -1.59 -24.83
CA ALA A 179 -0.52 -1.53 -23.41
C ALA A 179 -1.00 -0.13 -23.00
N TYR A 180 -1.94 -0.07 -22.07
CA TYR A 180 -2.41 1.17 -21.44
C TYR A 180 -2.52 0.98 -19.92
N TYR A 181 -2.58 2.09 -19.20
CA TYR A 181 -2.61 2.10 -17.74
C TYR A 181 -3.95 2.64 -17.26
N VAL A 182 -4.51 2.02 -16.23
CA VAL A 182 -5.74 2.48 -15.58
C VAL A 182 -5.52 2.57 -14.08
N LEU A 183 -6.26 3.46 -13.42
CA LEU A 183 -6.28 3.53 -11.96
C LEU A 183 -6.59 2.17 -11.34
N PHE A 184 -5.91 1.87 -10.24
CA PHE A 184 -6.02 0.60 -9.55
C PHE A 184 -6.15 0.79 -8.04
N PHE A 185 -6.88 -0.12 -7.42
CA PHE A 185 -7.12 -0.07 -5.98
C PHE A 185 -5.89 -0.58 -5.22
N PRO A 186 -5.34 0.18 -4.25
CA PRO A 186 -4.12 -0.20 -3.54
C PRO A 186 -4.25 -1.51 -2.76
N GLY A 187 -5.43 -1.84 -2.23
CA GLY A 187 -5.67 -3.13 -1.57
C GLY A 187 -5.73 -4.33 -2.54
N GLY A 188 -5.68 -4.10 -3.85
CA GLY A 188 -5.64 -5.15 -4.87
C GLY A 188 -4.27 -5.77 -5.08
N PHE A 189 -3.20 -5.10 -4.64
CA PHE A 189 -1.83 -5.60 -4.72
C PHE A 189 -1.55 -6.70 -3.71
N LYS A 190 -0.79 -7.72 -4.13
CA LYS A 190 -0.46 -8.89 -3.32
C LYS A 190 1.02 -9.21 -3.42
N VAL A 191 1.54 -9.83 -2.37
CA VAL A 191 2.84 -10.49 -2.40
C VAL A 191 2.86 -11.52 -3.53
N GLY A 192 3.91 -11.49 -4.34
CA GLY A 192 4.07 -12.28 -5.57
C GLY A 192 3.57 -11.60 -6.84
N ASP A 193 2.96 -10.41 -6.76
CA ASP A 193 2.66 -9.62 -7.95
C ASP A 193 3.95 -9.09 -8.59
N ILE A 194 4.00 -9.10 -9.92
CA ILE A 194 5.02 -8.37 -10.67
C ILE A 194 4.53 -6.94 -10.83
N VAL A 195 5.33 -6.00 -10.35
CA VAL A 195 5.01 -4.59 -10.33
C VAL A 195 6.14 -3.77 -10.93
N GLU A 196 5.79 -2.57 -11.37
CA GLU A 196 6.73 -1.49 -11.65
C GLU A 196 6.54 -0.40 -10.60
N VAL A 197 7.64 0.03 -9.98
CA VAL A 197 7.66 1.02 -8.91
C VAL A 197 8.34 2.28 -9.44
N HIS A 198 7.72 3.42 -9.23
CA HIS A 198 8.27 4.73 -9.58
C HIS A 198 8.77 5.38 -8.31
N VAL A 199 10.05 5.75 -8.31
CA VAL A 199 10.76 6.24 -7.12
C VAL A 199 11.57 7.47 -7.47
N SER A 200 11.53 8.46 -6.60
CA SER A 200 12.51 9.54 -6.58
C SER A 200 13.45 9.41 -5.39
N PHE A 201 14.58 10.11 -5.46
CA PHE A 201 15.56 10.13 -4.38
C PHE A 201 15.55 11.49 -3.70
N VAL A 202 15.50 11.45 -2.37
CA VAL A 202 15.47 12.63 -1.52
C VAL A 202 16.55 12.49 -0.46
N VAL A 203 17.38 13.53 -0.33
CA VAL A 203 18.36 13.64 0.75
C VAL A 203 17.74 14.43 1.87
N VAL A 204 17.74 13.86 3.07
CA VAL A 204 17.23 14.49 4.28
C VAL A 204 18.37 14.78 5.25
N ALA A 205 18.43 15.99 5.78
CA ALA A 205 19.34 16.33 6.86
C ALA A 205 18.96 15.60 8.15
N ILE A 206 19.92 14.89 8.74
CA ILE A 206 19.79 14.26 10.07
C ILE A 206 20.40 15.19 11.12
N THR A 207 21.59 15.71 10.83
CA THR A 207 22.26 16.76 11.60
C THR A 207 22.81 17.82 10.66
N LEU A 208 23.46 18.86 11.18
CA LEU A 208 24.09 19.91 10.36
C LEU A 208 25.19 19.38 9.44
N SER A 209 25.85 18.28 9.81
CA SER A 209 26.97 17.70 9.07
C SER A 209 26.67 16.32 8.50
N LYS A 210 25.43 15.84 8.62
CA LYS A 210 25.06 14.46 8.26
C LYS A 210 23.71 14.41 7.56
N VAL A 211 23.69 13.78 6.40
CA VAL A 211 22.49 13.61 5.58
C VAL A 211 22.26 12.15 5.24
N LYS A 212 21.02 11.78 4.90
CA LYS A 212 20.67 10.42 4.45
C LYS A 212 19.93 10.50 3.14
N VAL A 213 20.39 9.73 2.15
CA VAL A 213 19.64 9.51 0.91
C VAL A 213 18.53 8.52 1.21
N THR A 214 17.31 8.87 0.82
CA THR A 214 16.10 8.06 1.00
C THR A 214 15.34 7.95 -0.31
N THR A 215 14.64 6.83 -0.48
CA THR A 215 13.75 6.61 -1.61
C THR A 215 12.34 7.09 -1.27
N HIS A 216 11.74 7.80 -2.21
CA HIS A 216 10.40 8.34 -2.11
C HIS A 216 9.49 7.65 -3.12
N LEU A 217 8.53 6.88 -2.63
CA LEU A 217 7.61 6.12 -3.47
C LEU A 217 6.60 7.07 -4.12
N GLN A 218 6.57 7.13 -5.46
CA GLN A 218 5.64 7.98 -6.21
C GLN A 218 4.48 7.20 -6.84
N ALA A 219 4.75 6.03 -7.41
CA ALA A 219 3.70 5.21 -8.01
C ALA A 219 4.00 3.71 -7.96
N VAL A 220 2.94 2.90 -7.99
CA VAL A 220 3.01 1.45 -8.14
C VAL A 220 2.08 1.01 -9.25
N THR A 221 2.62 0.27 -10.21
CA THR A 221 1.86 -0.28 -11.34
C THR A 221 1.85 -1.79 -11.31
N LEU A 222 0.67 -2.40 -11.31
CA LEU A 222 0.52 -3.85 -11.46
C LEU A 222 0.79 -4.26 -12.91
N ILE A 223 1.85 -5.04 -13.13
CA ILE A 223 2.21 -5.59 -14.44
C ILE A 223 1.60 -6.98 -14.62
N SER A 224 1.69 -7.84 -13.61
CA SER A 224 1.12 -9.19 -13.65
C SER A 224 0.80 -9.73 -12.26
N SER A 225 -0.39 -10.30 -12.09
CA SER A 225 -0.81 -10.99 -10.87
C SER A 225 -0.84 -12.51 -11.02
N LYS A 226 -0.21 -13.06 -12.07
CA LYS A 226 -0.27 -14.49 -12.41
C LYS A 226 0.21 -15.37 -11.25
N TRP A 227 1.34 -15.02 -10.64
CA TRP A 227 2.00 -15.81 -9.61
C TRP A 227 1.27 -15.76 -8.27
N SER A 228 0.85 -14.56 -7.85
CA SER A 228 0.06 -14.38 -6.62
C SER A 228 -1.30 -15.08 -6.71
N ASN A 229 -1.97 -15.02 -7.86
CA ASN A 229 -3.23 -15.72 -8.10
C ASN A 229 -3.06 -17.24 -8.06
N ASN A 230 -2.05 -17.78 -8.74
CA ASN A 230 -1.75 -19.21 -8.72
C ASN A 230 -1.47 -19.71 -7.30
N THR A 231 -0.68 -18.96 -6.52
CA THR A 231 -0.38 -19.28 -5.12
C THR A 231 -1.63 -19.26 -4.25
N THR A 232 -2.51 -18.26 -4.45
CA THR A 232 -3.78 -18.15 -3.73
C THR A 232 -4.69 -19.34 -4.03
N MET A 233 -4.81 -19.72 -5.31
CA MET A 233 -5.59 -20.89 -5.73
C MET A 233 -5.04 -22.20 -5.15
N ALA A 234 -3.71 -22.38 -5.18
CA ALA A 234 -3.06 -23.56 -4.60
C ALA A 234 -3.32 -23.67 -3.09
N ARG A 235 -3.22 -22.56 -2.34
CA ARG A 235 -3.53 -22.51 -0.90
C ARG A 235 -5.00 -22.82 -0.63
N ALA A 236 -5.92 -22.27 -1.41
CA ALA A 236 -7.35 -22.56 -1.29
C ALA A 236 -7.65 -24.05 -1.53
N ALA A 237 -7.07 -24.64 -2.58
CA ALA A 237 -7.21 -26.06 -2.86
C ALA A 237 -6.64 -26.95 -1.73
N ALA A 238 -5.50 -26.57 -1.15
CA ALA A 238 -4.90 -27.28 -0.01
C ALA A 238 -5.74 -27.17 1.27
N ALA A 239 -6.35 -26.01 1.54
CA ALA A 239 -7.24 -25.83 2.69
C ALA A 239 -8.50 -26.71 2.58
N VAL A 240 -9.05 -26.85 1.37
CA VAL A 240 -10.20 -27.74 1.12
C VAL A 240 -9.88 -29.20 1.39
N LYS A 241 -8.65 -29.65 1.14
CA LYS A 241 -8.22 -31.04 1.44
C LYS A 241 -8.07 -31.33 2.93
N ARG A 242 -7.81 -30.30 3.76
CA ARG A 242 -7.57 -30.46 5.21
C ARG A 242 -8.85 -30.50 6.04
N ILE A 243 -9.95 -29.97 5.52
CA ILE A 243 -11.26 -30.04 6.16
C ILE A 243 -12.03 -31.16 5.49
N GLY A 244 -12.06 -32.36 6.09
CA GLY A 244 -13.07 -33.37 5.73
C GLY A 244 -14.44 -32.72 5.83
N ARG A 245 -15.07 -32.44 4.68
CA ARG A 245 -16.25 -31.55 4.64
C ARG A 245 -17.49 -32.28 5.16
N PRO A 246 -18.22 -31.74 6.15
CA PRO A 246 -19.68 -31.90 6.15
C PRO A 246 -20.24 -31.14 4.94
N ALA A 247 -21.14 -31.79 4.19
CA ALA A 247 -21.76 -31.22 3.01
C ALA A 247 -22.67 -30.03 3.41
N ILE A 248 -22.35 -28.82 2.95
CA ILE A 248 -23.23 -27.65 3.09
C ILE A 248 -24.31 -27.76 2.00
N ARG A 249 -25.53 -28.17 2.38
CA ARG A 249 -26.71 -28.03 1.50
C ARG A 249 -27.13 -26.56 1.47
N LYS A 250 -27.05 -25.95 0.29
CA LYS A 250 -27.62 -24.62 0.04
C LYS A 250 -29.14 -24.79 -0.07
N ARG A 251 -29.92 -24.35 0.94
CA ARG A 251 -31.37 -24.19 0.75
C ARG A 251 -31.57 -22.98 -0.16
N VAL A 252 -32.08 -23.22 -1.37
CA VAL A 252 -32.49 -22.17 -2.30
C VAL A 252 -34.01 -22.23 -2.39
N GLY A 253 -34.66 -21.12 -2.02
CA GLY A 253 -36.11 -20.94 -2.13
C GLY A 253 -36.89 -21.21 -0.84
N TYR A 254 -37.95 -20.42 -0.66
CA TYR A 254 -39.10 -20.81 0.17
C TYR A 254 -39.96 -21.75 -0.67
N SER A 255 -40.09 -23.01 -0.24
CA SER A 255 -41.11 -23.90 -0.81
C SER A 255 -42.47 -23.44 -0.28
N MET A 256 -43.54 -23.52 -1.09
CA MET A 256 -44.91 -23.32 -0.62
C MET A 256 -45.29 -24.26 0.55
N GLU A 257 -44.48 -25.29 0.83
CA GLU A 257 -44.63 -26.22 1.96
C GLU A 257 -44.17 -25.64 3.32
N ASP A 258 -43.39 -24.55 3.35
CA ASP A 258 -42.92 -23.93 4.61
C ASP A 258 -44.08 -23.29 5.42
N LYS A 259 -45.26 -23.14 4.81
CA LYS A 259 -46.48 -22.65 5.50
C LYS A 259 -47.06 -23.66 6.49
N ASN A 260 -46.72 -24.96 6.38
CA ASN A 260 -47.29 -25.99 7.25
C ASN A 260 -46.49 -26.24 8.54
N GLU A 261 -45.19 -25.92 8.58
CA GLU A 261 -44.40 -26.06 9.80
C GLU A 261 -44.69 -24.96 10.83
N ALA A 262 -44.93 -23.72 10.38
CA ALA A 262 -45.30 -22.61 11.26
C ALA A 262 -46.64 -22.84 12.01
N ARG A 263 -47.52 -23.70 11.49
CA ARG A 263 -48.79 -24.07 12.14
C ARG A 263 -48.62 -25.10 13.27
N LYS A 264 -47.56 -25.91 13.29
CA LYS A 264 -47.34 -26.92 14.34
C LYS A 264 -46.84 -26.32 15.65
N HIS A 265 -46.11 -25.20 15.63
CA HIS A 265 -45.60 -24.57 16.86
C HIS A 265 -46.60 -23.69 17.62
N LYS A 266 -47.79 -23.41 17.06
CA LYS A 266 -48.81 -22.53 17.71
C LYS A 266 -49.89 -23.29 18.49
N LYS A 267 -49.78 -24.62 18.64
CA LYS A 267 -50.74 -25.49 19.35
C LYS A 267 -50.35 -25.87 20.80
N ARG A 268 -49.44 -25.13 21.43
CA ARG A 268 -49.35 -25.11 22.90
C ARG A 268 -50.27 -24.01 23.42
N ARG A 269 -51.58 -24.30 23.47
CA ARG A 269 -52.59 -23.47 24.13
C ARG A 269 -52.57 -23.80 25.62
N TYR A 270 -52.33 -22.76 26.40
CA TYR A 270 -52.77 -22.48 27.77
C TYR A 270 -53.98 -23.31 28.24
N GLU A 271 -53.83 -24.06 29.34
CA GLU A 271 -54.93 -24.63 30.14
C GLU A 271 -55.26 -23.66 31.29
N PRO A 272 -56.54 -23.26 31.47
CA PRO A 272 -56.94 -22.42 32.59
C PRO A 272 -57.11 -23.27 33.88
N PRO A 273 -57.06 -22.65 35.07
CA PRO A 273 -57.26 -23.36 36.33
C PRO A 273 -58.76 -23.57 36.59
N ASP A 274 -59.16 -24.83 36.82
CA ASP A 274 -60.53 -25.19 37.18
C ASP A 274 -60.84 -24.72 38.61
N ALA A 275 -61.73 -23.73 38.70
CA ALA A 275 -62.45 -23.36 39.91
C ALA A 275 -63.84 -24.00 39.86
N ASN A 276 -64.04 -25.06 40.64
CA ASN A 276 -65.31 -25.37 41.31
C ASN A 276 -65.07 -26.53 42.29
N GLY A 277 -65.08 -26.21 43.57
CA GLY A 277 -65.30 -27.21 44.61
C GLY A 277 -66.77 -27.61 44.64
N ASP A 278 -67.04 -28.85 45.04
CA ASP A 278 -68.27 -29.10 45.77
C ASP A 278 -68.08 -30.19 46.83
N LEU A 279 -68.77 -29.95 47.93
CA LEU A 279 -68.63 -30.54 49.25
C LEU A 279 -69.59 -31.75 49.44
N ARG A 280 -69.20 -32.62 50.39
CA ARG A 280 -70.02 -33.46 51.30
C ARG A 280 -70.21 -34.97 51.03
N ASN A 281 -69.75 -35.70 52.05
CA ASN A 281 -70.44 -36.72 52.87
C ASN A 281 -70.52 -38.20 52.42
N MET A 282 -69.90 -39.02 53.31
CA MET A 282 -70.48 -40.13 54.10
C MET A 282 -70.69 -41.52 53.48
N GLN A 283 -70.22 -42.50 54.27
CA GLN A 283 -70.51 -43.95 54.33
C GLN A 283 -69.83 -44.80 53.23
N GLU A 284 -69.09 -45.87 53.52
CA GLU A 284 -69.01 -46.80 54.67
C GLU A 284 -67.58 -47.01 55.20
#